data_AF-A5DFG2-F1
#
_entry.id   AF-A5DFG2-F1
#
_cell.length_a   1.000
_cell.length_b   1.000
_cell.length_c   1.000
_cell.angle_alpha   90.00
_cell.angle_beta   90.00
_cell.angle_gamma   90.00
#
_symmetry.space_group_name_H-M   'P 1'
#
loop_
_entity.id
_entity.type
_entity.pdbx_description
1 polymer ?
#
loop_
_entity_poly.entity_id
_entity_poly.type
_entity_poly.pdbx_seq_one_letter_code
_entity_poly.pdbx_strand_id
1 'polypeptide(L)'
;MSKYDLNVPWPVLGYGKASPAQIASLKATISTAFALDYTHIAINFTVPEGTRLPVHDAASINPIPMAELSKHFEKSFPKARLFSRLTLMVADPAQIQGLAKIQNHFDILAVQPTTEKALQLAVSNLDIDIVSLNLSQRLPFYLKHKTVCSGVDRGVHFEISYATLIGGPAGYTNNGSEMVLSTTASAARKNFFSNALQLIRASRSRGLVVSSGATHPLQLRNSSDILTVLKTIGLESGRTKHCVTTSPERALVSGRLRIKSYKQTVIAGNEEERDVLWNNESEDPQKKLDSTGYKKRAAEAAGGLLKKHRKKA
;
A
#
# COMPACT_ATOMS: atom_id res chain seq x y z
N MET A 1 -17.08 -10.18 4.48
CA MET A 1 -15.95 -10.02 3.53
C MET A 1 -15.05 -8.94 4.08
N SER A 2 -13.75 -9.22 4.21
CA SER A 2 -12.78 -8.25 4.74
C SER A 2 -12.72 -7.01 3.85
N LYS A 3 -12.61 -5.84 4.48
CA LYS A 3 -12.42 -4.54 3.82
C LYS A 3 -11.05 -4.00 4.19
N TYR A 4 -10.38 -3.42 3.20
CA TYR A 4 -8.99 -3.01 3.28
C TYR A 4 -8.86 -1.51 3.02
N ASP A 5 -8.03 -0.83 3.81
CA ASP A 5 -7.51 0.50 3.47
C ASP A 5 -5.99 0.44 3.48
N LEU A 6 -5.38 0.46 2.29
CA LEU A 6 -3.94 0.25 2.16
C LEU A 6 -3.13 1.56 2.21
N ASN A 7 -3.73 2.69 2.59
CA ASN A 7 -3.03 3.97 2.56
C ASN A 7 -3.52 4.95 3.63
N VAL A 8 -3.32 4.62 4.91
CA VAL A 8 -3.42 5.62 5.98
C VAL A 8 -2.03 6.26 6.15
N PRO A 9 -1.81 7.53 5.78
CA PRO A 9 -0.48 8.12 5.77
C PRO A 9 0.14 8.21 7.17
N TRP A 10 1.40 7.80 7.29
CA TRP A 10 2.23 8.19 8.43
C TRP A 10 2.37 9.73 8.42
N PRO A 11 2.24 10.42 9.57
CA PRO A 11 2.09 11.87 9.60
C PRO A 11 3.35 12.66 9.22
N VAL A 12 4.49 12.00 8.98
CA VAL A 12 5.74 12.63 8.58
C VAL A 12 6.25 12.03 7.28
N LEU A 13 6.73 12.90 6.40
CA LEU A 13 7.42 12.51 5.17
C LEU A 13 8.90 12.27 5.48
N GLY A 14 9.44 11.14 5.01
CA GLY A 14 10.81 10.73 5.29
C GLY A 14 11.08 10.50 6.78
N TYR A 15 12.36 10.42 7.17
CA TYR A 15 12.78 9.97 8.50
C TYR A 15 12.70 11.04 9.60
N GLY A 16 11.77 12.00 9.49
CA GLY A 16 11.50 12.97 10.54
C GLY A 16 10.74 12.35 11.72
N LYS A 17 10.80 12.99 12.89
CA LYS A 17 10.07 12.56 14.09
C LYS A 17 8.64 13.12 14.10
N ALA A 18 7.66 12.25 14.32
CA ALA A 18 6.26 12.65 14.45
C ALA A 18 6.00 13.28 15.82
N SER A 19 5.23 14.37 15.85
CA SER A 19 4.81 15.01 17.10
C SER A 19 3.72 14.20 17.81
N PRO A 20 3.55 14.34 19.14
CA PRO A 20 2.48 13.65 19.87
C PRO A 20 1.08 13.97 19.31
N ALA A 21 0.84 15.21 18.88
CA ALA A 21 -0.43 15.63 18.27
C ALA A 21 -0.68 14.94 16.91
N GLN A 22 0.36 14.79 16.10
CA GLN A 22 0.29 14.06 14.83
C GLN A 22 -0.01 12.57 15.05
N ILE A 23 0.62 11.94 16.04
CA ILE A 23 0.34 10.55 16.41
C ILE A 23 -1.09 10.39 16.96
N ALA A 24 -1.58 11.33 17.75
CA ALA A 24 -2.96 11.33 18.21
C ALA A 24 -3.96 11.42 17.04
N SER A 25 -3.67 12.29 16.04
CA SER A 25 -4.49 12.41 14.84
C SER A 25 -4.48 11.13 14.00
N LEU A 26 -3.32 10.49 13.82
CA LEU A 26 -3.21 9.18 13.17
C LEU A 26 -4.07 8.12 13.87
N LYS A 27 -3.99 8.05 15.21
CA LYS A 27 -4.79 7.10 16.00
C LYS A 27 -6.28 7.35 15.83
N ALA A 28 -6.72 8.61 15.84
CA ALA A 28 -8.10 8.98 15.59
C ALA A 28 -8.57 8.55 14.18
N THR A 29 -7.75 8.77 13.15
CA THR A 29 -8.04 8.32 11.78
C THR A 29 -8.20 6.81 11.72
N ILE A 30 -7.29 6.05 12.33
CA ILE A 30 -7.37 4.58 12.37
C ILE A 30 -8.62 4.10 13.11
N SER A 31 -8.94 4.68 14.28
CA SER A 31 -10.19 4.38 15.01
C SER A 31 -11.42 4.60 14.15
N THR A 32 -11.48 5.72 13.42
CA THR A 32 -12.61 6.03 12.53
C THR A 32 -12.68 5.05 11.36
N ALA A 33 -11.55 4.63 10.79
CA ALA A 33 -11.55 3.61 9.74
C ALA A 33 -12.11 2.29 10.25
N PHE A 34 -11.70 1.83 11.44
CA PHE A 34 -12.28 0.62 12.03
C PHE A 34 -13.78 0.77 12.33
N ALA A 35 -14.23 1.94 12.78
CA ALA A 35 -15.65 2.23 12.96
C ALA A 35 -16.46 2.25 11.65
N LEU A 36 -15.81 2.43 10.49
CA LEU A 36 -16.41 2.35 9.16
C LEU A 36 -16.32 0.94 8.53
N ASP A 37 -16.12 -0.09 9.36
CA ASP A 37 -15.97 -1.51 9.02
C ASP A 37 -14.70 -1.89 8.24
N TYR A 38 -13.66 -1.04 8.20
CA TYR A 38 -12.37 -1.50 7.73
C TYR A 38 -11.79 -2.51 8.73
N THR A 39 -11.13 -3.55 8.22
CA THR A 39 -10.57 -4.63 9.04
C THR A 39 -9.07 -4.69 8.93
N HIS A 40 -8.55 -4.43 7.73
CA HIS A 40 -7.12 -4.47 7.41
C HIS A 40 -6.69 -3.08 6.99
N ILE A 41 -5.76 -2.48 7.73
CA ILE A 41 -5.27 -1.13 7.46
C ILE A 41 -3.75 -1.18 7.28
N ALA A 42 -3.25 -0.58 6.20
CA ALA A 42 -1.82 -0.36 6.00
C ALA A 42 -1.46 1.10 6.27
N ILE A 43 -0.51 1.30 7.19
CA ILE A 43 0.05 2.61 7.53
C ILE A 43 1.17 2.90 6.53
N ASN A 44 0.99 3.94 5.73
CA ASN A 44 1.86 4.27 4.61
C ASN A 44 2.95 5.28 5.01
N PHE A 45 4.18 4.81 5.12
CA PHE A 45 5.37 5.64 5.23
C PHE A 45 5.82 6.10 3.84
N THR A 46 5.78 7.41 3.60
CA THR A 46 6.18 7.97 2.31
C THR A 46 7.56 8.59 2.40
N VAL A 47 8.46 8.17 1.51
CA VAL A 47 9.83 8.69 1.41
C VAL A 47 9.92 9.58 0.16
N PRO A 48 10.14 10.89 0.32
CA PRO A 48 10.32 11.81 -0.79
C PRO A 48 11.58 11.53 -1.59
N GLU A 49 11.60 12.04 -2.81
CA GLU A 49 12.76 12.03 -3.68
C GLU A 49 14.00 12.65 -2.99
N GLY A 50 15.18 12.08 -3.25
CA GLY A 50 16.45 12.56 -2.70
C GLY A 50 16.70 12.21 -1.22
N THR A 51 15.75 11.59 -0.53
CA THR A 51 15.94 11.17 0.87
C THR A 51 16.90 9.98 0.95
N ARG A 52 17.99 10.13 1.72
CA ARG A 52 18.93 9.03 1.97
C ARG A 52 18.28 7.95 2.84
N LEU A 53 18.29 6.72 2.36
CA LEU A 53 17.77 5.57 3.09
C LEU A 53 18.79 5.10 4.15
N PRO A 54 18.38 4.84 5.41
CA PRO A 54 19.25 4.38 6.49
C PRO A 54 19.51 2.87 6.38
N VAL A 55 20.12 2.44 5.27
CA VAL A 55 20.36 1.03 4.96
C VAL A 55 21.29 0.33 5.97
N HIS A 56 22.08 1.12 6.72
CA HIS A 56 23.05 0.60 7.69
C HIS A 56 22.46 0.28 9.06
N ASP A 57 21.25 0.77 9.36
CA ASP A 57 20.58 0.55 10.64
C ASP A 57 19.17 0.00 10.40
N ALA A 58 19.03 -1.30 10.59
CA ALA A 58 17.80 -2.02 10.29
C ALA A 58 16.60 -1.53 11.11
N ALA A 59 16.84 -1.03 12.32
CA ALA A 59 15.78 -0.51 13.19
C ALA A 59 15.21 0.83 12.71
N SER A 60 16.02 1.64 12.02
CA SER A 60 15.56 2.94 11.50
C SER A 60 14.96 2.86 10.09
N ILE A 61 15.05 1.71 9.39
CA ILE A 61 14.44 1.53 8.06
C ILE A 61 12.92 1.70 8.10
N ASN A 62 12.25 1.12 9.11
CA ASN A 62 10.81 1.29 9.32
C ASN A 62 10.55 2.07 10.62
N PRO A 63 10.25 3.38 10.52
CA PRO A 63 10.06 4.22 11.70
C PRO A 63 8.68 4.04 12.36
N ILE A 64 7.79 3.22 11.80
CA ILE A 64 6.43 3.04 12.33
C ILE A 64 6.47 2.05 13.51
N PRO A 65 6.05 2.44 14.72
CA PRO A 65 6.01 1.56 15.89
C PRO A 65 4.82 0.59 15.82
N MET A 66 4.88 -0.37 14.88
CA MET A 66 3.78 -1.28 14.56
C MET A 66 3.29 -2.10 15.76
N ALA A 67 4.20 -2.53 16.66
CA ALA A 67 3.84 -3.30 17.85
C ALA A 67 3.02 -2.46 18.84
N GLU A 68 3.41 -1.22 19.09
CA GLU A 68 2.70 -0.30 19.98
C GLU A 68 1.32 0.07 19.43
N LEU A 69 1.24 0.34 18.12
CA LEU A 69 -0.02 0.64 17.45
C LEU A 69 -0.97 -0.56 17.48
N SER A 70 -0.47 -1.76 17.20
CA SER A 70 -1.29 -2.99 17.24
C SER A 70 -1.87 -3.21 18.64
N LYS A 71 -1.02 -3.12 19.68
CA LYS A 71 -1.44 -3.25 21.09
C LYS A 71 -2.46 -2.18 21.51
N HIS A 72 -2.36 -0.97 20.96
CA HIS A 72 -3.31 0.11 21.27
C HIS A 72 -4.73 -0.21 20.80
N PHE A 73 -4.89 -0.85 19.64
CA PHE A 73 -6.21 -1.14 19.05
C PHE A 73 -6.76 -2.53 19.37
N GLU A 74 -5.91 -3.45 19.83
CA GLU A 74 -6.25 -4.86 20.10
C GLU A 74 -7.54 -5.03 20.93
N LYS A 75 -7.68 -4.27 22.02
CA LYS A 75 -8.85 -4.38 22.92
C LYS A 75 -10.12 -3.78 22.32
N SER A 76 -10.01 -2.62 21.68
CA SER A 76 -11.15 -1.89 21.14
C SER A 76 -11.65 -2.47 19.82
N PHE A 77 -10.74 -3.07 19.04
CA PHE A 77 -11.00 -3.61 17.70
C PHE A 77 -10.31 -4.97 17.52
N PRO A 78 -10.84 -6.06 18.09
CA PRO A 78 -10.17 -7.37 18.10
C PRO A 78 -9.96 -7.97 16.69
N LYS A 79 -10.77 -7.55 15.72
CA LYS A 79 -10.66 -7.98 14.31
C LYS A 79 -9.76 -7.07 13.47
N ALA A 80 -9.20 -6.01 14.06
CA ALA A 80 -8.29 -5.11 13.38
C ALA A 80 -6.96 -5.79 13.09
N ARG A 81 -6.43 -5.53 11.90
CA ARG A 81 -5.10 -5.95 11.45
C ARG A 81 -4.37 -4.74 10.89
N LEU A 82 -3.21 -4.43 11.45
CA LEU A 82 -2.36 -3.33 11.01
C LEU A 82 -1.14 -3.87 10.25
N PHE A 83 -0.84 -3.20 9.14
CA PHE A 83 0.30 -3.50 8.28
C PHE A 83 1.12 -2.24 8.03
N SER A 84 2.39 -2.43 7.69
CA SER A 84 3.30 -1.37 7.31
C SER A 84 3.41 -1.30 5.79
N ARG A 85 3.34 -0.10 5.22
CA ARG A 85 3.51 0.15 3.80
C ARG A 85 4.59 1.19 3.60
N LEU A 86 5.45 0.99 2.60
CA LEU A 86 6.40 1.99 2.11
C LEU A 86 5.93 2.52 0.76
N THR A 87 5.91 3.85 0.57
CA THR A 87 5.77 4.48 -0.75
C THR A 87 7.02 5.30 -1.07
N LEU A 88 7.75 4.92 -2.12
CA LEU A 88 8.91 5.68 -2.61
C LEU A 88 8.50 6.63 -3.73
N MET A 89 8.74 7.93 -3.58
CA MET A 89 8.62 8.88 -4.70
C MET A 89 9.87 8.80 -5.57
N VAL A 90 9.68 8.55 -6.87
CA VAL A 90 10.79 8.28 -7.79
C VAL A 90 10.64 9.10 -9.06
N ALA A 91 11.63 9.94 -9.36
CA ALA A 91 11.81 10.52 -10.69
C ALA A 91 12.89 9.80 -11.51
N ASP A 92 14.04 9.54 -10.87
CA ASP A 92 15.20 8.90 -11.48
C ASP A 92 15.30 7.41 -11.07
N PRO A 93 15.29 6.47 -12.04
CA PRO A 93 15.66 5.07 -11.86
C PRO A 93 16.84 4.79 -10.92
N ALA A 94 17.87 5.64 -10.90
CA ALA A 94 19.06 5.42 -10.07
C ALA A 94 18.75 5.44 -8.56
N GLN A 95 17.71 6.14 -8.14
CA GLN A 95 17.33 6.28 -6.72
C GLN A 95 16.75 4.98 -6.13
N ILE A 96 16.40 4.00 -6.97
CA ILE A 96 15.76 2.75 -6.53
C ILE A 96 16.76 1.65 -6.14
N GLN A 97 18.07 1.84 -6.38
CA GLN A 97 19.08 0.82 -6.09
C GLN A 97 19.12 0.35 -4.62
N GLY A 98 18.61 1.15 -3.68
CA GLY A 98 18.49 0.79 -2.27
C GLY A 98 17.25 -0.04 -1.88
N LEU A 99 16.24 -0.14 -2.76
CA LEU A 99 14.94 -0.76 -2.43
C LEU A 99 15.10 -2.21 -1.98
N ALA A 100 15.94 -3.00 -2.67
CA ALA A 100 16.16 -4.41 -2.36
C ALA A 100 16.67 -4.67 -0.93
N LYS A 101 17.30 -3.68 -0.30
CA LYS A 101 17.84 -3.80 1.07
C LYS A 101 16.80 -3.47 2.14
N ILE A 102 15.77 -2.69 1.80
CA ILE A 102 14.74 -2.25 2.73
C ILE A 102 13.39 -2.95 2.53
N GLN A 103 13.20 -3.63 1.40
CA GLN A 103 11.92 -4.23 0.97
C GLN A 103 11.29 -5.22 1.96
N ASN A 104 12.08 -5.89 2.81
CA ASN A 104 11.59 -6.88 3.77
C ASN A 104 11.09 -6.25 5.09
N HIS A 105 11.34 -4.95 5.30
CA HIS A 105 10.98 -4.23 6.54
C HIS A 105 9.55 -3.69 6.50
N PHE A 106 8.88 -3.77 5.34
CA PHE A 106 7.52 -3.30 5.12
C PHE A 106 6.68 -4.40 4.49
N ASP A 107 5.43 -4.52 4.95
CA ASP A 107 4.49 -5.54 4.47
C ASP A 107 4.05 -5.27 3.01
N ILE A 108 3.90 -3.99 2.62
CA ILE A 108 3.54 -3.58 1.26
C ILE A 108 4.59 -2.61 0.71
N LEU A 109 4.96 -2.78 -0.55
CA LEU A 109 5.82 -1.84 -1.27
C LEU A 109 5.05 -1.16 -2.37
N ALA A 110 5.11 0.17 -2.33
CA ALA A 110 4.55 1.04 -3.34
C ALA A 110 5.61 1.98 -3.91
N VAL A 111 5.43 2.35 -5.18
CA VAL A 111 6.21 3.40 -5.84
C VAL A 111 5.26 4.46 -6.36
N GLN A 112 5.62 5.72 -6.15
CA GLN A 112 4.98 6.88 -6.73
C GLN A 112 5.87 7.48 -7.81
N PRO A 113 5.72 7.08 -9.08
CA PRO A 113 6.55 7.59 -10.16
C PRO A 113 6.15 9.04 -10.51
N THR A 114 7.14 9.91 -10.65
CA THR A 114 6.97 11.31 -11.10
C THR A 114 7.42 11.52 -12.55
N THR A 115 7.99 10.49 -13.20
CA THR A 115 8.36 10.51 -14.62
C THR A 115 7.86 9.26 -15.34
N GLU A 116 7.70 9.34 -16.67
CA GLU A 116 7.30 8.16 -17.47
C GLU A 116 8.34 7.04 -17.37
N LYS A 117 9.63 7.38 -17.31
CA LYS A 117 10.74 6.42 -17.16
C LYS A 117 10.66 5.69 -15.82
N ALA A 118 10.38 6.42 -14.73
CA ALA A 118 10.17 5.81 -13.41
C ALA A 118 8.96 4.87 -13.40
N LEU A 119 7.86 5.25 -14.05
CA LEU A 119 6.68 4.38 -14.19
C LEU A 119 7.04 3.10 -14.95
N GLN A 120 7.72 3.20 -16.10
CA GLN A 120 8.13 2.04 -16.89
C GLN A 120 9.04 1.10 -16.10
N LEU A 121 10.00 1.64 -15.34
CA LEU A 121 10.86 0.85 -14.47
C LEU A 121 10.06 0.14 -13.38
N ALA A 122 9.16 0.86 -12.70
CA ALA A 122 8.33 0.33 -11.63
C ALA A 122 7.50 -0.88 -12.09
N VAL A 123 6.90 -0.78 -13.27
CA VAL A 123 6.06 -1.86 -13.81
C VAL A 123 6.82 -2.95 -14.56
N SER A 124 8.12 -2.81 -14.83
CA SER A 124 8.89 -3.81 -15.59
C SER A 124 9.92 -4.56 -14.76
N ASN A 125 10.67 -3.87 -13.89
CA ASN A 125 11.88 -4.42 -13.27
C ASN A 125 11.84 -4.42 -11.74
N LEU A 126 10.86 -3.78 -11.11
CA LEU A 126 10.75 -3.78 -9.66
C LEU A 126 9.77 -4.83 -9.15
N ASP A 127 10.08 -5.37 -7.98
CA ASP A 127 9.23 -6.27 -7.19
C ASP A 127 8.39 -5.43 -6.20
N ILE A 128 7.40 -4.72 -6.74
CA ILE A 128 6.50 -3.85 -5.98
C ILE A 128 5.06 -4.37 -6.06
N ASP A 129 4.24 -4.03 -5.08
CA ASP A 129 2.85 -4.47 -5.02
C ASP A 129 1.90 -3.42 -5.62
N ILE A 130 2.21 -2.14 -5.42
CA ILE A 130 1.33 -1.01 -5.77
C ILE A 130 2.10 0.11 -6.50
N VAL A 131 1.50 0.68 -7.54
CA VAL A 131 1.88 1.97 -8.11
C VAL A 131 0.88 3.01 -7.61
N SER A 132 1.36 3.96 -6.81
CA SER A 132 0.61 5.12 -6.34
C SER A 132 0.75 6.28 -7.32
N LEU A 133 -0.33 6.98 -7.64
CA LEU A 133 -0.29 8.17 -8.49
C LEU A 133 -0.89 9.34 -7.74
N ASN A 134 -0.25 10.51 -7.83
CA ASN A 134 -0.85 11.74 -7.33
C ASN A 134 -1.92 12.23 -8.31
N LEU A 135 -3.16 11.78 -8.12
CA LEU A 135 -4.27 12.11 -8.99
C LEU A 135 -4.74 13.58 -8.84
N SER A 136 -4.38 14.26 -7.74
CA SER A 136 -4.81 15.64 -7.48
C SER A 136 -4.12 16.70 -8.36
N GLN A 137 -3.03 16.34 -9.01
CA GLN A 137 -2.24 17.23 -9.87
C GLN A 137 -2.24 16.70 -11.30
N ARG A 138 -1.98 17.57 -12.27
CA ARG A 138 -1.80 17.13 -13.65
C ARG A 138 -0.60 16.19 -13.71
N LEU A 139 -0.81 14.94 -14.13
CA LEU A 139 0.29 13.99 -14.26
C LEU A 139 1.30 14.49 -15.31
N PRO A 140 2.62 14.40 -15.04
CA PRO A 140 3.65 14.87 -15.96
C PRO A 140 3.87 13.94 -17.16
N PHE A 141 3.14 12.82 -17.23
CA PHE A 141 3.19 11.84 -18.30
C PHE A 141 1.80 11.26 -18.58
N TYR A 142 1.64 10.66 -19.76
CA TYR A 142 0.42 9.95 -20.13
C TYR A 142 0.47 8.49 -19.67
N LEU A 143 -0.62 8.01 -19.07
CA LEU A 143 -0.79 6.58 -18.76
C LEU A 143 -1.08 5.80 -20.04
N LYS A 144 -0.02 5.23 -20.63
CA LYS A 144 -0.09 4.38 -21.82
C LYS A 144 -0.63 3.00 -21.45
N HIS A 145 -1.59 2.51 -22.24
CA HIS A 145 -2.21 1.19 -22.06
C HIS A 145 -1.16 0.06 -21.95
N LYS A 146 -0.15 0.05 -22.83
CA LYS A 146 0.92 -0.95 -22.83
C LYS A 146 1.67 -0.99 -21.48
N THR A 147 2.04 0.17 -20.96
CA THR A 147 2.78 0.29 -19.69
C THR A 147 1.93 -0.14 -18.50
N VAL A 148 0.69 0.37 -18.42
CA VAL A 148 -0.22 0.06 -17.30
C VAL A 148 -0.62 -1.42 -17.32
N CYS A 149 -1.04 -1.96 -18.47
CA CYS A 149 -1.41 -3.38 -18.56
C CYS A 149 -0.23 -4.30 -18.30
N SER A 150 1.00 -3.96 -18.73
CA SER A 150 2.19 -4.76 -18.39
C SER A 150 2.40 -4.86 -16.87
N GLY A 151 2.12 -3.80 -16.12
CA GLY A 151 2.16 -3.85 -14.65
C GLY A 151 1.06 -4.72 -14.07
N VAL A 152 -0.18 -4.54 -14.55
CA VAL A 152 -1.33 -5.34 -14.11
C VAL A 152 -1.13 -6.83 -14.38
N ASP A 153 -0.60 -7.19 -15.55
CA ASP A 153 -0.38 -8.59 -15.93
C ASP A 153 0.76 -9.24 -15.11
N ARG A 154 1.69 -8.43 -14.55
CA ARG A 154 2.68 -8.88 -13.55
C ARG A 154 2.12 -8.98 -12.13
N GLY A 155 0.87 -8.56 -11.89
CA GLY A 155 0.24 -8.54 -10.57
C GLY A 155 0.42 -7.24 -9.78
N VAL A 156 0.98 -6.19 -10.39
CA VAL A 156 1.10 -4.86 -9.77
C VAL A 156 -0.26 -4.15 -9.83
N HIS A 157 -0.67 -3.57 -8.71
CA HIS A 157 -1.94 -2.83 -8.62
C HIS A 157 -1.71 -1.33 -8.78
N PHE A 158 -2.65 -0.63 -9.39
CA PHE A 158 -2.65 0.83 -9.49
C PHE A 158 -3.64 1.43 -8.51
N GLU A 159 -3.16 2.37 -7.71
CA GLU A 159 -3.92 2.96 -6.63
C GLU A 159 -4.69 4.21 -7.06
N ILE A 160 -5.94 4.30 -6.59
CA ILE A 160 -6.76 5.50 -6.63
C ILE A 160 -6.97 5.95 -5.17
N SER A 161 -6.22 6.97 -4.75
CA SER A 161 -6.35 7.55 -3.41
C SER A 161 -7.42 8.64 -3.39
N TYR A 162 -8.53 8.42 -2.68
CA TYR A 162 -9.71 9.26 -2.80
C TYR A 162 -9.74 10.47 -1.85
N ALA A 163 -8.92 10.55 -0.80
CA ALA A 163 -8.99 11.67 0.16
C ALA A 163 -8.79 13.03 -0.51
N THR A 164 -8.00 13.07 -1.59
CA THR A 164 -7.78 14.28 -2.40
C THR A 164 -9.04 14.82 -3.07
N LEU A 165 -10.02 13.96 -3.37
CA LEU A 165 -11.33 14.34 -3.89
C LEU A 165 -12.16 15.06 -2.82
N ILE A 166 -12.10 14.57 -1.57
CA ILE A 166 -12.91 15.06 -0.46
C ILE A 166 -12.36 16.39 0.04
N GLY A 167 -11.09 16.40 0.45
CA GLY A 167 -10.50 17.47 1.25
C GLY A 167 -9.25 18.11 0.67
N GLY A 168 -9.05 18.10 -0.66
CA GLY A 168 -7.87 18.63 -1.36
C GLY A 168 -7.38 20.05 -0.94
N PRO A 169 -6.28 20.56 -1.51
CA PRO A 169 -5.24 21.35 -0.80
C PRO A 169 -5.63 22.70 -0.18
N ALA A 170 -6.87 23.17 -0.32
CA ALA A 170 -7.38 24.38 0.33
C ALA A 170 -8.91 24.35 0.54
N GLY A 171 -9.51 23.16 0.71
CA GLY A 171 -10.88 22.97 1.18
C GLY A 171 -11.96 23.88 0.58
N TYR A 172 -12.97 24.17 1.40
CA TYR A 172 -13.98 25.18 1.11
C TYR A 172 -13.60 26.51 1.74
N THR A 173 -13.89 27.60 1.05
CA THR A 173 -13.70 28.98 1.49
C THR A 173 -15.05 29.69 1.53
N ASN A 174 -15.28 30.52 2.54
CA ASN A 174 -16.48 31.34 2.62
C ASN A 174 -16.27 32.64 1.84
N ASN A 175 -17.14 32.94 0.88
CA ASN A 175 -17.10 34.19 0.11
C ASN A 175 -18.07 35.26 0.64
N GLY A 176 -18.60 35.07 1.86
CA GLY A 176 -19.52 36.00 2.53
C GLY A 176 -20.98 35.54 2.55
N SER A 177 -21.44 34.77 1.54
CA SER A 177 -22.82 34.25 1.49
C SER A 177 -22.90 32.72 1.42
N GLU A 178 -21.88 32.06 0.86
CA GLU A 178 -21.87 30.61 0.68
C GLU A 178 -20.48 30.00 0.91
N MET A 179 -20.49 28.72 1.29
CA MET A 179 -19.29 27.92 1.41
C MET A 179 -18.95 27.34 0.02
N VAL A 180 -17.97 27.95 -0.66
CA VAL A 180 -17.59 27.60 -2.03
C VAL A 180 -16.27 26.84 -2.03
N LEU A 181 -16.09 25.93 -3.00
CA LEU A 181 -14.82 25.22 -3.16
C LEU A 181 -13.72 26.21 -3.58
N SER A 182 -12.57 26.20 -2.91
CA SER A 182 -11.45 27.04 -3.32
C SER A 182 -11.01 26.70 -4.75
N THR A 183 -10.41 27.67 -5.44
CA THR A 183 -9.90 27.51 -6.82
C THR A 183 -8.91 26.34 -6.92
N THR A 184 -8.03 26.21 -5.93
CA THR A 184 -7.08 25.10 -5.80
C THR A 184 -7.78 23.75 -5.63
N ALA A 185 -8.80 23.67 -4.79
CA ALA A 185 -9.55 22.43 -4.60
C ALA A 185 -10.38 22.05 -5.84
N SER A 186 -10.93 23.04 -6.56
CA SER A 186 -11.61 22.82 -7.85
C SER A 186 -10.66 22.25 -8.91
N ALA A 187 -9.46 22.83 -9.05
CA ALA A 187 -8.44 22.32 -9.95
C ALA A 187 -8.00 20.89 -9.57
N ALA A 188 -7.82 20.62 -8.29
CA ALA A 188 -7.44 19.30 -7.80
C ALA A 188 -8.49 18.22 -8.13
N ARG A 189 -9.78 18.52 -7.96
CA ARG A 189 -10.87 17.61 -8.33
C ARG A 189 -10.94 17.36 -9.83
N LYS A 190 -10.75 18.40 -10.66
CA LYS A 190 -10.69 18.24 -12.13
C LYS A 190 -9.54 17.31 -12.55
N ASN A 191 -8.35 17.52 -11.98
CA ASN A 191 -7.21 16.64 -12.22
C ASN A 191 -7.50 15.21 -11.75
N PHE A 192 -8.11 15.04 -10.57
CA PHE A 192 -8.47 13.73 -10.03
C PHE A 192 -9.32 12.93 -11.01
N PHE A 193 -10.43 13.50 -11.48
CA PHE A 193 -11.31 12.82 -12.42
C PHE A 193 -10.62 12.53 -13.76
N SER A 194 -9.88 13.49 -14.30
CA SER A 194 -9.14 13.33 -15.57
C SER A 194 -8.12 12.17 -15.49
N ASN A 195 -7.32 12.16 -14.41
CA ASN A 195 -6.29 11.15 -14.19
C ASN A 195 -6.90 9.77 -13.87
N ALA A 196 -7.97 9.72 -13.05
CA ALA A 196 -8.66 8.48 -12.73
C ALA A 196 -9.29 7.83 -13.97
N LEU A 197 -9.96 8.62 -14.83
CA LEU A 197 -10.49 8.16 -16.12
C LEU A 197 -9.38 7.65 -17.03
N GLN A 198 -8.25 8.38 -17.09
CA GLN A 198 -7.09 7.95 -17.87
C GLN A 198 -6.54 6.60 -17.38
N LEU A 199 -6.46 6.41 -16.06
CA LEU A 199 -6.00 5.17 -15.44
C LEU A 199 -6.96 4.00 -15.71
N ILE A 200 -8.26 4.20 -15.50
CA ILE A 200 -9.30 3.17 -15.74
C ILE A 200 -9.25 2.70 -17.19
N ARG A 201 -9.16 3.63 -18.14
CA ARG A 201 -9.02 3.31 -19.56
C ARG A 201 -7.71 2.56 -19.85
N ALA A 202 -6.58 3.01 -19.30
CA ALA A 202 -5.28 2.41 -19.55
C ALA A 202 -5.14 0.99 -18.95
N SER A 203 -5.79 0.73 -17.82
CA SER A 203 -5.79 -0.58 -17.14
C SER A 203 -6.88 -1.54 -17.64
N ARG A 204 -7.80 -1.06 -18.49
CA ARG A 204 -9.04 -1.76 -18.86
C ARG A 204 -9.87 -2.15 -17.62
N SER A 205 -9.91 -1.27 -16.63
CA SER A 205 -10.63 -1.51 -15.36
C SER A 205 -10.11 -2.72 -14.57
N ARG A 206 -8.84 -3.11 -14.76
CA ARG A 206 -8.18 -4.22 -14.04
C ARG A 206 -7.08 -3.70 -13.12
N GLY A 207 -6.76 -4.49 -12.09
CA GLY A 207 -5.63 -4.21 -11.19
C GLY A 207 -5.75 -2.87 -10.46
N LEU A 208 -6.96 -2.39 -10.19
CA LEU A 208 -7.19 -1.14 -9.46
C LEU A 208 -7.42 -1.44 -7.98
N VAL A 209 -6.80 -0.63 -7.13
CA VAL A 209 -6.98 -0.60 -5.67
C VAL A 209 -7.44 0.79 -5.28
N VAL A 210 -8.38 0.88 -4.35
CA VAL A 210 -8.81 2.16 -3.79
C VAL A 210 -8.41 2.21 -2.34
N SER A 211 -7.91 3.38 -1.95
CA SER A 211 -7.41 3.63 -0.61
C SER A 211 -7.78 5.04 -0.18
N SER A 212 -7.75 5.31 1.12
CA SER A 212 -8.13 6.62 1.61
C SER A 212 -7.07 7.68 1.29
N GLY A 213 -5.82 7.48 1.68
CA GLY A 213 -4.84 8.57 1.75
C GLY A 213 -5.26 9.65 2.75
N ALA A 214 -6.12 9.33 3.71
CA ALA A 214 -6.73 10.29 4.62
C ALA A 214 -5.75 10.68 5.74
N THR A 215 -5.44 11.97 5.85
CA THR A 215 -4.66 12.51 6.98
C THR A 215 -5.53 12.81 8.20
N HIS A 216 -6.84 12.97 7.99
CA HIS A 216 -7.81 13.28 9.03
C HIS A 216 -9.02 12.34 9.02
N PRO A 217 -9.65 12.10 10.18
CA PRO A 217 -10.82 11.23 10.30
C PRO A 217 -11.98 11.61 9.36
N LEU A 218 -12.21 12.91 9.18
CA LEU A 218 -13.33 13.44 8.37
C LEU A 218 -13.18 13.18 6.87
N GLN A 219 -11.99 12.78 6.42
CA GLN A 219 -11.73 12.42 5.03
C GLN A 219 -12.05 10.95 4.75
N LEU A 220 -12.29 10.11 5.77
CA LEU A 220 -12.64 8.72 5.57
C LEU A 220 -14.09 8.57 5.09
N ARG A 221 -14.34 7.52 4.32
CA ARG A 221 -15.66 7.16 3.82
C ARG A 221 -15.87 5.66 3.98
N ASN A 222 -17.12 5.27 4.21
CA ASN A 222 -17.47 3.86 4.22
C ASN A 222 -17.26 3.27 2.81
N SER A 223 -17.22 1.94 2.73
CA SER A 223 -17.05 1.26 1.45
C SER A 223 -18.15 1.60 0.44
N SER A 224 -19.40 1.76 0.88
CA SER A 224 -20.55 1.99 0.00
C SER A 224 -20.46 3.34 -0.74
N ASP A 225 -20.04 4.39 -0.05
CA ASP A 225 -19.81 5.72 -0.63
C ASP A 225 -18.72 5.67 -1.69
N ILE A 226 -17.64 4.94 -1.40
CA ILE A 226 -16.54 4.72 -2.34
C ILE A 226 -17.04 3.98 -3.59
N LEU A 227 -17.85 2.93 -3.41
CA LEU A 227 -18.44 2.20 -4.54
C LEU A 227 -19.29 3.12 -5.42
N THR A 228 -20.05 4.04 -4.82
CA THR A 228 -20.84 5.03 -5.57
C THR A 228 -19.94 5.96 -6.38
N VAL A 229 -18.88 6.52 -5.78
CA VAL A 229 -17.93 7.39 -6.48
C VAL A 229 -17.29 6.66 -7.67
N LEU A 230 -16.83 5.43 -7.47
CA LEU A 230 -16.18 4.64 -8.53
C LEU A 230 -17.14 4.31 -9.68
N LYS A 231 -18.40 3.98 -9.37
CA LYS A 231 -19.44 3.78 -10.38
C LYS A 231 -19.68 5.05 -11.20
N THR A 232 -19.74 6.21 -10.54
CA THR A 232 -19.91 7.51 -11.20
C THR A 232 -18.74 7.85 -12.13
N ILE A 233 -17.52 7.42 -11.79
CA ILE A 233 -16.33 7.60 -12.64
C ILE A 233 -16.34 6.62 -13.84
N GLY A 234 -17.23 5.63 -13.87
CA GLY A 234 -17.40 4.72 -15.00
C GLY A 234 -16.85 3.31 -14.78
N LEU A 235 -16.60 2.90 -13.53
CA LEU A 235 -16.30 1.50 -13.22
C LEU A 235 -17.58 0.68 -13.09
N GLU A 236 -17.59 -0.48 -13.76
CA GLU A 236 -18.67 -1.46 -13.63
C GLU A 236 -18.81 -1.96 -12.18
N SER A 237 -20.05 -2.19 -11.72
CA SER A 237 -20.37 -2.63 -10.35
C SER A 237 -19.50 -3.80 -9.86
N GLY A 238 -19.26 -4.81 -10.69
CA GLY A 238 -18.39 -5.95 -10.33
C GLY A 238 -16.94 -5.52 -10.06
N ARG A 239 -16.36 -4.71 -10.94
CA ARG A 239 -14.98 -4.19 -10.80
C ARG A 239 -14.84 -3.25 -9.61
N THR A 240 -15.84 -2.41 -9.39
CA THR A 240 -15.91 -1.49 -8.26
C THR A 240 -15.82 -2.20 -6.92
N LYS A 241 -16.56 -3.32 -6.73
CA LYS A 241 -16.46 -4.13 -5.50
C LYS A 241 -15.07 -4.74 -5.30
N HIS A 242 -14.43 -5.23 -6.37
CA HIS A 242 -13.08 -5.79 -6.29
C HIS A 242 -12.04 -4.77 -5.81
N CYS A 243 -12.19 -3.49 -6.16
CA CYS A 243 -11.25 -2.43 -5.77
C CYS A 243 -11.14 -2.21 -4.25
N VAL A 244 -12.15 -2.61 -3.48
CA VAL A 244 -12.23 -2.44 -2.01
C VAL A 244 -12.06 -3.77 -1.26
N THR A 245 -12.16 -4.90 -1.98
CA THR A 245 -12.13 -6.25 -1.39
C THR A 245 -10.96 -7.07 -1.92
N THR A 246 -11.12 -7.72 -3.07
CA THR A 246 -10.15 -8.71 -3.59
C THR A 246 -8.85 -8.08 -4.13
N SER A 247 -8.90 -6.92 -4.77
CA SER A 247 -7.68 -6.26 -5.28
C SER A 247 -6.71 -5.87 -4.16
N PRO A 248 -7.14 -5.14 -3.10
CA PRO A 248 -6.24 -4.80 -2.00
C PRO A 248 -5.81 -6.04 -1.20
N GLU A 249 -6.69 -7.04 -1.06
CA GLU A 249 -6.31 -8.34 -0.49
C GLU A 249 -5.14 -8.96 -1.25
N ARG A 250 -5.20 -9.03 -2.58
CA ARG A 250 -4.13 -9.58 -3.43
C ARG A 250 -2.84 -8.78 -3.32
N ALA A 251 -2.92 -7.45 -3.30
CA ALA A 251 -1.75 -6.59 -3.12
C ALA A 251 -1.07 -6.84 -1.77
N LEU A 252 -1.86 -6.99 -0.70
CA LEU A 252 -1.34 -7.30 0.62
C LEU A 252 -0.77 -8.73 0.67
N VAL A 253 -1.46 -9.75 0.14
CA VAL A 253 -0.96 -11.13 0.09
C VAL A 253 0.37 -11.21 -0.68
N SER A 254 0.50 -10.53 -1.82
CA SER A 254 1.75 -10.44 -2.58
C SER A 254 2.90 -9.94 -1.70
N GLY A 255 2.69 -8.82 -1.01
CA GLY A 255 3.72 -8.24 -0.15
C GLY A 255 4.06 -9.11 1.06
N ARG A 256 3.06 -9.81 1.63
CA ARG A 256 3.26 -10.74 2.74
C ARG A 256 4.02 -11.99 2.31
N LEU A 257 3.74 -12.53 1.12
CA LEU A 257 4.46 -13.67 0.56
C LEU A 257 5.92 -13.32 0.26
N ARG A 258 6.22 -12.09 -0.19
CA ARG A 258 7.61 -11.63 -0.37
C ARG A 258 8.46 -11.79 0.91
N ILE A 259 7.85 -11.58 2.07
CA ILE A 259 8.54 -11.59 3.37
C ILE A 259 8.49 -12.97 4.02
N LYS A 260 7.32 -13.63 3.97
CA LYS A 260 7.04 -14.84 4.74
C LYS A 260 7.30 -16.15 4.01
N SER A 261 7.55 -16.10 2.71
CA SER A 261 7.73 -17.31 1.91
C SER A 261 8.98 -17.23 1.05
N TYR A 262 9.55 -18.40 0.74
CA TYR A 262 10.52 -18.53 -0.33
C TYR A 262 9.78 -18.72 -1.64
N LYS A 263 9.94 -17.80 -2.60
CA LYS A 263 9.35 -17.90 -3.94
C LYS A 263 7.85 -18.23 -3.92
N GLN A 264 7.09 -17.59 -3.04
CA GLN A 264 5.64 -17.80 -2.90
C GLN A 264 5.23 -19.25 -2.57
N THR A 265 6.16 -20.06 -2.07
CA THR A 265 5.86 -21.43 -1.63
C THR A 265 5.33 -21.38 -0.20
N VAL A 266 4.07 -21.78 -0.01
CA VAL A 266 3.42 -21.91 1.30
C VAL A 266 3.02 -23.36 1.52
N ILE A 267 3.20 -23.85 2.75
CA ILE A 267 2.66 -25.15 3.17
C ILE A 267 1.23 -24.90 3.62
N ALA A 268 0.25 -25.42 2.88
CA ALA A 268 -1.13 -25.43 3.31
C ALA A 268 -1.30 -26.47 4.43
N GLY A 269 -1.27 -26.03 5.69
CA GLY A 269 -1.65 -26.84 6.84
C GLY A 269 -3.15 -26.72 7.10
N ASN A 270 -3.81 -27.82 7.50
CA ASN A 270 -5.22 -27.85 7.91
C ASN A 270 -5.51 -27.18 9.27
N GLU A 271 -4.59 -26.37 9.80
CA GLU A 271 -4.78 -25.73 11.09
C GLU A 271 -5.47 -24.38 10.90
N GLU A 272 -6.80 -24.38 11.07
CA GLU A 272 -7.68 -23.21 10.98
C GLU A 272 -7.24 -22.03 11.87
N GLU A 273 -6.39 -22.28 12.88
CA GLU A 273 -5.92 -21.27 13.84
C GLU A 273 -4.60 -20.58 13.44
N ARG A 274 -3.87 -21.07 12.43
CA ARG A 274 -2.59 -20.46 12.00
C ARG A 274 -2.73 -19.75 10.66
N ASP A 275 -3.47 -18.64 10.63
CA ASP A 275 -3.39 -17.72 9.48
C ASP A 275 -2.05 -16.96 9.49
N VAL A 276 -1.02 -17.63 8.99
CA VAL A 276 0.36 -17.12 8.95
C VAL A 276 0.46 -15.85 8.09
N LEU A 277 -0.48 -15.59 7.17
CA LEU A 277 -0.42 -14.40 6.32
C LEU A 277 -0.91 -13.15 7.06
N TRP A 278 -1.97 -13.26 7.87
CA TRP A 278 -2.56 -12.10 8.56
C TRP A 278 -2.03 -11.89 9.98
N ASN A 279 -1.57 -12.94 10.66
CA ASN A 279 -1.09 -12.82 12.03
C ASN A 279 0.37 -12.35 12.08
N ASN A 280 0.61 -11.28 12.85
CA ASN A 280 1.93 -10.71 13.09
C ASN A 280 2.59 -11.27 14.38
N GLU A 281 1.81 -11.90 15.28
CA GLU A 281 2.28 -12.39 16.59
C GLU A 281 3.31 -13.53 16.49
N SER A 282 3.18 -14.37 15.47
CA SER A 282 4.09 -15.49 15.21
C SER A 282 5.24 -15.12 14.27
N GLU A 283 5.44 -13.84 13.97
CA GLU A 283 6.54 -13.39 13.11
C GLU A 283 7.85 -13.35 13.88
N ASP A 284 8.88 -13.98 13.31
CA ASP A 284 10.25 -13.82 13.77
C ASP A 284 10.76 -12.42 13.39
N PRO A 285 11.01 -11.52 14.37
CA PRO A 285 11.47 -10.16 14.10
C PRO A 285 12.83 -10.13 13.40
N GLN A 286 13.69 -11.12 13.65
CA GLN A 286 15.01 -11.21 13.02
C GLN A 286 14.90 -11.53 11.53
N LYS A 287 13.88 -12.27 11.09
CA LYS A 287 13.65 -12.60 9.67
C LYS A 287 13.22 -11.40 8.83
N LYS A 288 12.50 -10.42 9.41
CA LYS A 288 12.17 -9.15 8.73
C LYS A 288 13.40 -8.25 8.54
N LEU A 289 14.34 -8.33 9.47
CA LEU A 289 15.59 -7.55 9.48
C LEU A 289 16.71 -8.19 8.61
N ASP A 290 16.60 -9.48 8.29
CA ASP A 290 17.56 -10.17 7.42
C ASP A 290 17.33 -9.81 5.94
N SER A 291 18.21 -8.97 5.40
CA SER A 291 18.22 -8.60 3.97
C SER A 291 18.52 -9.79 3.04
N THR A 292 19.03 -10.91 3.57
CA THR A 292 19.22 -12.15 2.81
C THR A 292 17.93 -12.97 2.79
N GLY A 293 16.92 -12.46 2.07
CA GLY A 293 15.58 -13.05 2.02
C GLY A 293 15.59 -14.57 1.86
N TYR A 294 14.77 -15.28 2.67
CA TYR A 294 14.46 -16.71 2.67
C TYR A 294 15.47 -17.67 2.00
N LYS A 295 16.78 -17.50 2.20
CA LYS A 295 17.75 -18.57 1.99
C LYS A 295 17.66 -19.45 3.22
N LYS A 296 16.84 -20.50 3.17
CA LYS A 296 16.76 -21.50 4.25
C LYS A 296 18.19 -21.85 4.66
N ARG A 297 18.61 -21.48 5.88
CA ARG A 297 19.95 -21.84 6.37
C ARG A 297 20.01 -23.36 6.33
N ALA A 298 21.07 -23.92 5.73
CA ALA A 298 21.19 -25.35 5.52
C ALA A 298 21.04 -26.17 6.84
N ALA A 299 21.31 -25.55 8.00
CA ALA A 299 21.10 -26.14 9.32
C ALA A 299 19.62 -26.37 9.69
N GLU A 300 18.68 -25.57 9.17
CA GLU A 300 17.23 -25.74 9.41
C GLU A 300 16.57 -26.72 8.42
N ALA A 301 17.35 -27.30 7.51
CA ALA A 301 16.91 -28.37 6.62
C ALA A 301 17.10 -29.77 7.26
N ALA A 302 17.16 -29.85 8.59
CA ALA A 302 17.14 -31.10 9.35
C ALA A 302 15.73 -31.72 9.37
N GLY A 303 15.19 -31.99 8.18
CA GLY A 303 14.05 -32.86 7.93
C GLY A 303 14.43 -33.71 6.73
N GLY A 304 14.87 -34.93 7.00
CA GLY A 304 15.34 -35.98 6.07
C GLY A 304 15.39 -35.63 4.58
N LEU A 305 16.59 -35.34 4.08
CA LEU A 305 16.90 -35.47 2.66
C LEU A 305 16.59 -36.91 2.24
N LEU A 306 15.51 -37.12 1.47
CA LEU A 306 15.29 -38.36 0.73
C LEU A 306 16.45 -38.54 -0.26
N LYS A 307 17.46 -39.32 0.14
CA LYS A 307 18.55 -39.71 -0.75
C LYS A 307 17.98 -40.60 -1.86
N LYS A 308 18.01 -40.11 -3.09
CA LYS A 308 17.70 -40.90 -4.29
C LYS A 308 18.78 -41.96 -4.46
N HIS A 309 18.55 -43.18 -3.99
CA HIS A 309 19.40 -44.31 -4.34
C HIS A 309 19.19 -44.66 -5.82
N ARG A 310 20.21 -44.41 -6.65
CA ARG A 310 20.31 -45.08 -7.96
C ARG A 310 20.58 -46.56 -7.69
N LYS A 311 19.62 -47.43 -7.98
CA LYS A 311 19.93 -48.84 -8.23
C LYS A 311 20.86 -48.88 -9.44
N LYS A 312 22.09 -49.37 -9.25
CA LYS A 312 22.91 -49.83 -10.37
C LYS A 312 22.24 -51.11 -10.89
N ALA A 313 22.02 -51.16 -12.20
CA ALA A 313 21.78 -52.40 -12.91
C ALA A 313 23.06 -53.25 -12.89
#